data_AF-A0A2N0HYQ1-F1
#
_entry.id   AF-A0A2N0HYQ1-F1
#
_cell.length_a   1.000
_cell.length_b   1.000
_cell.length_c   1.000
_cell.angle_alpha   90.00
_cell.angle_beta   90.00
_cell.angle_gamma   90.00
#
_symmetry.space_group_name_H-M   'P 1'
#
loop_
_entity.id
_entity.type
_entity.pdbx_description
1 polymer ?
#
loop_
_entity_poly.entity_id
_entity_poly.type
_entity_poly.pdbx_seq_one_letter_code
_entity_poly.pdbx_strand_id
1 'polypeptide(L)'
;MPPPIQALAGVGLRAAHYRDFLARRPKVGWLEVHTENYLQPSGWDNHVLHTLRQDYPLSLHGVGLGLGSAHGFSEPHLQRVRAVVERIEPALVSEHLSWGAVAQQQLNDLLPLALNGAALDLLCARVGRVQDVLKRPILLENVSTYLRFADDAMSEAQFLAELARRSGCGLLLDINNLYVNQCNHGEDALLAMQSIAPGSVGELHLGGHLLTPHAVIDHHGAAVAEPVWGLYAAALLRFGAVPTLVEWDTDLPPLDILLGEASKAQAMLAQHEQHSPWHGVPVLPRPPPSPVSLDALAAGQHAFATALLDTAATLPSFAGESVPQRFSLYRGNMSTASRRTLGHAYPVVLALVGEAFFGGLARAYGRQYPSDSADLNQFGERFADFLTSFPPAAELPYLPDMARLEWAVHLAHYAADAPGIAPEALASLPPDQLEARRFSLQPACALLASSWHVAALWQAHQEGEGQGKFPRDMQVASWALICRPRWKAQVLVVEAAAHAALVMLQQGQSFGAALDAAFERDPAFDLAAHLRQWLAHAVLLA
;
A
#
# COMPACT_ATOMS: atom_id res chain seq x y z
N MET A 1 -5.93 0.91 -26.21
CA MET A 1 -5.52 1.98 -25.28
C MET A 1 -6.78 2.53 -24.65
N PRO A 2 -6.87 2.65 -23.32
CA PRO A 2 -7.97 3.34 -22.66
C PRO A 2 -8.07 4.78 -23.19
N PRO A 3 -9.27 5.39 -23.21
CA PRO A 3 -9.40 6.79 -23.60
C PRO A 3 -8.55 7.67 -22.66
N PRO A 4 -7.88 8.71 -23.16
CA PRO A 4 -7.12 9.62 -22.32
C PRO A 4 -8.04 10.28 -21.27
N ILE A 5 -7.52 10.53 -20.07
CA ILE A 5 -8.25 11.30 -19.06
C ILE A 5 -8.50 12.70 -19.66
N GLN A 6 -9.77 13.04 -19.85
CA GLN A 6 -10.17 14.39 -20.25
C GLN A 6 -9.77 15.37 -19.14
N ALA A 7 -9.62 16.67 -19.44
CA ALA A 7 -9.33 17.69 -18.44
C ALA A 7 -10.50 17.88 -17.44
N LEU A 8 -10.63 16.92 -16.53
CA LEU A 8 -11.69 16.75 -15.55
C LEU A 8 -11.07 16.56 -14.16
N ALA A 9 -11.85 16.90 -13.14
CA ALA A 9 -11.49 16.64 -11.76
C ALA A 9 -11.75 15.17 -11.39
N GLY A 10 -10.77 14.55 -10.73
CA GLY A 10 -10.81 13.22 -10.15
C GLY A 10 -10.71 13.25 -8.63
N VAL A 11 -10.84 12.08 -8.01
CA VAL A 11 -10.60 11.91 -6.56
C VAL A 11 -9.82 10.63 -6.30
N GLY A 12 -9.02 10.63 -5.23
CA GLY A 12 -8.40 9.40 -4.71
C GLY A 12 -9.47 8.42 -4.22
N LEU A 13 -9.46 7.19 -4.72
CA LEU A 13 -10.29 6.11 -4.23
C LEU A 13 -9.56 5.39 -3.09
N ARG A 14 -10.13 5.43 -1.89
CA ARG A 14 -9.63 4.73 -0.70
C ARG A 14 -10.67 3.74 -0.19
N ALA A 15 -10.23 2.72 0.56
CA ALA A 15 -11.09 1.61 1.01
C ALA A 15 -12.35 2.07 1.76
N ALA A 16 -12.25 3.16 2.52
CA ALA A 16 -13.37 3.77 3.24
C ALA A 16 -14.53 4.18 2.31
N HIS A 17 -14.25 4.56 1.06
CA HIS A 17 -15.25 5.03 0.10
C HIS A 17 -15.73 3.94 -0.88
N TYR A 18 -15.16 2.73 -0.85
CA TYR A 18 -15.50 1.66 -1.80
C TYR A 18 -17.00 1.36 -1.87
N ARG A 19 -17.66 1.24 -0.71
CA ARG A 19 -19.10 0.93 -0.66
C ARG A 19 -19.93 2.03 -1.31
N ASP A 20 -19.59 3.29 -1.07
CA ASP A 20 -20.32 4.43 -1.63
C ASP A 20 -20.14 4.52 -3.14
N PHE A 21 -18.94 4.33 -3.67
CA PHE A 21 -18.72 4.27 -5.12
C PHE A 21 -19.43 3.07 -5.76
N LEU A 22 -19.41 1.92 -5.09
CA LEU A 22 -20.10 0.71 -5.54
C LEU A 22 -21.63 0.84 -5.55
N ALA A 23 -22.21 1.61 -4.62
CA ALA A 23 -23.65 1.79 -4.52
C ALA A 23 -24.17 2.97 -5.34
N ARG A 24 -23.47 4.11 -5.29
CA ARG A 24 -23.99 5.40 -5.78
C ARG A 24 -23.50 5.77 -7.18
N ARG A 25 -22.34 5.25 -7.61
CA ARG A 25 -21.66 5.68 -8.86
C ARG A 25 -21.66 7.22 -9.01
N PRO A 26 -21.05 7.97 -8.07
CA PRO A 26 -21.05 9.42 -8.12
C PRO A 26 -20.40 9.93 -9.42
N LYS A 27 -20.88 11.07 -9.93
CA LYS A 27 -20.32 11.69 -11.14
C LYS A 27 -19.02 12.40 -10.81
N VAL A 28 -17.90 11.76 -11.11
CA VAL A 28 -16.54 12.30 -11.03
C VAL A 28 -15.78 11.89 -12.30
N GLY A 29 -14.78 12.67 -12.71
CA GLY A 29 -14.11 12.48 -14.00
C GLY A 29 -13.30 11.20 -14.09
N TRP A 30 -12.62 10.81 -13.02
CA TRP A 30 -11.72 9.66 -12.95
C TRP A 30 -11.34 9.37 -11.50
N LEU A 31 -10.71 8.22 -11.25
CA LEU A 31 -10.28 7.78 -9.93
C LEU A 31 -8.79 7.47 -9.92
N GLU A 32 -8.11 7.84 -8.86
CA GLU A 32 -6.74 7.41 -8.60
C GLU A 32 -6.69 6.36 -7.49
N VAL A 33 -5.79 5.39 -7.62
CA VAL A 33 -5.47 4.44 -6.57
C VAL A 33 -3.97 4.26 -6.40
N HIS A 34 -3.54 3.94 -5.18
CA HIS A 34 -2.17 3.52 -4.92
C HIS A 34 -1.92 2.12 -5.48
N THR A 35 -0.93 2.02 -6.36
CA THR A 35 -0.60 0.78 -7.10
C THR A 35 -0.32 -0.38 -6.16
N GLU A 36 0.39 -0.12 -5.06
CA GLU A 36 0.86 -1.10 -4.09
C GLU A 36 -0.29 -1.82 -3.37
N ASN A 37 -1.47 -1.21 -3.27
CA ASN A 37 -2.66 -1.84 -2.68
C ASN A 37 -3.27 -2.92 -3.59
N TYR A 38 -2.87 -2.99 -4.87
CA TYR A 38 -3.45 -3.87 -5.87
C TYR A 38 -2.42 -4.81 -6.51
N LEU A 39 -1.26 -5.02 -5.88
CA LEU A 39 -0.25 -5.96 -6.38
C LEU A 39 -0.81 -7.39 -6.48
N GLN A 40 -1.77 -7.75 -5.63
CA GLN A 40 -2.45 -9.04 -5.64
C GLN A 40 -3.69 -9.02 -6.55
N PRO A 41 -3.86 -10.02 -7.44
CA PRO A 41 -4.94 -10.04 -8.42
C PRO A 41 -6.26 -10.62 -7.88
N SER A 42 -6.56 -10.44 -6.60
CA SER A 42 -7.66 -11.13 -5.91
C SER A 42 -8.24 -10.33 -4.76
N GLY A 43 -9.36 -10.83 -4.21
CA GLY A 43 -9.98 -10.25 -3.03
C GLY A 43 -10.87 -9.04 -3.31
N TRP A 44 -11.36 -8.43 -2.22
CA TRP A 44 -12.36 -7.38 -2.26
C TRP A 44 -11.91 -6.15 -3.04
N ASP A 45 -10.70 -5.65 -2.75
CA ASP A 45 -10.14 -4.45 -3.36
C ASP A 45 -10.01 -4.62 -4.87
N ASN A 46 -9.47 -5.76 -5.31
CA ASN A 46 -9.37 -6.09 -6.71
C ASN A 46 -10.75 -6.16 -7.40
N HIS A 47 -11.75 -6.75 -6.74
CA HIS A 47 -13.13 -6.77 -7.24
C HIS A 47 -13.73 -5.37 -7.37
N VAL A 48 -13.53 -4.50 -6.37
CA VAL A 48 -14.00 -3.10 -6.40
C VAL A 48 -13.38 -2.39 -7.60
N LEU A 49 -12.06 -2.47 -7.76
CA LEU A 49 -11.35 -1.77 -8.82
C LEU A 49 -11.78 -2.25 -10.21
N HIS A 50 -11.92 -3.57 -10.42
CA HIS A 50 -12.42 -4.12 -11.69
C HIS A 50 -13.88 -3.76 -11.99
N THR A 51 -14.68 -3.57 -10.94
CA THR A 51 -16.08 -3.15 -11.10
C THR A 51 -16.14 -1.68 -11.49
N LEU A 52 -15.40 -0.81 -10.79
CA LEU A 52 -15.42 0.64 -11.02
C LEU A 52 -14.71 1.06 -12.30
N ARG A 53 -13.66 0.35 -12.75
CA ARG A 53 -12.95 0.70 -13.99
C ARG A 53 -13.82 0.64 -15.26
N GLN A 54 -14.99 0.01 -15.18
CA GLN A 54 -15.96 -0.04 -16.28
C GLN A 54 -16.63 1.33 -16.47
N ASP A 55 -16.72 2.12 -15.41
CA ASP A 55 -17.42 3.41 -15.37
C ASP A 55 -16.45 4.60 -15.27
N TYR A 56 -15.26 4.40 -14.70
CA TYR A 56 -14.28 5.45 -14.46
C TYR A 56 -12.92 5.13 -15.09
N PRO A 57 -12.29 6.08 -15.81
CA PRO A 57 -10.86 6.03 -16.07
C PRO A 57 -10.07 5.96 -14.76
N LEU A 58 -8.97 5.22 -14.77
CA LEU A 58 -8.12 5.03 -13.59
C LEU A 58 -6.72 5.62 -13.78
N SER A 59 -6.18 6.21 -12.73
CA SER A 59 -4.75 6.48 -12.56
C SER A 59 -4.16 5.51 -11.54
N LEU A 60 -2.99 4.95 -11.85
CA LEU A 60 -2.19 4.17 -10.90
C LEU A 60 -1.04 5.02 -10.41
N HIS A 61 -1.07 5.39 -9.14
CA HIS A 61 -0.05 6.20 -8.50
C HIS A 61 0.82 5.29 -7.62
N GLY A 62 2.12 5.23 -7.88
CA GLY A 62 3.06 4.34 -7.20
C GLY A 62 3.70 4.99 -5.98
N VAL A 63 3.86 4.22 -4.90
CA VAL A 63 4.57 4.64 -3.68
C VAL A 63 5.76 3.72 -3.33
N GLY A 64 6.02 2.68 -4.15
CA GLY A 64 6.93 1.59 -3.80
C GLY A 64 8.16 1.39 -4.69
N LEU A 65 8.30 2.09 -5.82
CA LEU A 65 9.43 1.85 -6.74
C LEU A 65 10.72 2.52 -6.25
N GLY A 66 10.63 3.69 -5.61
CA GLY A 66 11.76 4.38 -4.99
C GLY A 66 12.87 4.64 -6.00
N LEU A 67 12.52 5.26 -7.14
CA LEU A 67 13.37 5.37 -8.32
C LEU A 67 14.74 6.02 -8.07
N GLY A 68 14.86 6.85 -7.03
CA GLY A 68 16.10 7.46 -6.59
C GLY A 68 17.01 6.60 -5.73
N SER A 69 16.61 5.39 -5.35
CA SER A 69 17.43 4.52 -4.51
C SER A 69 18.65 4.02 -5.29
N ALA A 70 19.85 4.39 -4.86
CA ALA A 70 21.12 3.98 -5.47
C ALA A 70 21.30 2.46 -5.38
N HIS A 71 20.83 1.87 -4.28
CA HIS A 71 20.65 0.43 -4.10
C HIS A 71 19.22 0.13 -3.65
N GLY A 72 18.72 -1.07 -3.94
CA GLY A 72 17.40 -1.51 -3.50
C GLY A 72 16.25 -1.29 -4.50
N PHE A 73 16.53 -0.73 -5.70
CA PHE A 73 15.58 -0.80 -6.81
C PHE A 73 15.30 -2.26 -7.20
N SER A 74 14.04 -2.67 -7.10
CA SER A 74 13.63 -4.07 -7.22
C SER A 74 12.98 -4.37 -8.56
N GLU A 75 13.68 -5.09 -9.43
CA GLU A 75 13.12 -5.58 -10.70
C GLU A 75 11.93 -6.54 -10.48
N PRO A 76 11.93 -7.46 -9.50
CA PRO A 76 10.73 -8.24 -9.17
C PRO A 76 9.52 -7.37 -8.81
N HIS A 77 9.72 -6.29 -8.05
CA HIS A 77 8.64 -5.37 -7.71
C HIS A 77 8.10 -4.64 -8.96
N LEU A 78 8.98 -4.16 -9.85
CA LEU A 78 8.57 -3.56 -11.12
C LEU A 78 7.76 -4.52 -11.99
N GLN A 79 8.09 -5.82 -12.03
CA GLN A 79 7.29 -6.81 -12.74
C GLN A 79 5.89 -7.00 -12.12
N ARG A 80 5.76 -6.90 -10.78
CA ARG A 80 4.44 -6.89 -10.13
C ARG A 80 3.64 -5.64 -10.52
N VAL A 81 4.26 -4.46 -10.52
CA VAL A 81 3.63 -3.20 -10.99
C VAL A 81 3.17 -3.34 -12.45
N ARG A 82 4.03 -3.89 -13.33
CA ARG A 82 3.66 -4.21 -14.72
C ARG A 82 2.41 -5.10 -14.80
N ALA A 83 2.34 -6.15 -13.99
CA ALA A 83 1.18 -7.03 -13.96
C ALA A 83 -0.11 -6.31 -13.53
N VAL A 84 -0.01 -5.31 -12.63
CA VAL A 84 -1.16 -4.44 -12.30
C VAL A 84 -1.53 -3.56 -13.48
N VAL A 85 -0.55 -2.90 -14.12
CA VAL A 85 -0.78 -2.03 -15.29
C VAL A 85 -1.44 -2.80 -16.44
N GLU A 86 -0.97 -4.01 -16.75
CA GLU A 86 -1.53 -4.88 -17.80
C GLU A 86 -2.96 -5.32 -17.48
N ARG A 87 -3.27 -5.58 -16.19
CA ARG A 87 -4.59 -6.05 -15.76
C ARG A 87 -5.63 -4.93 -15.68
N ILE A 88 -5.22 -3.77 -15.14
CA ILE A 88 -6.11 -2.64 -14.86
C ILE A 88 -6.28 -1.74 -16.09
N GLU A 89 -5.28 -1.71 -16.98
CA GLU A 89 -5.25 -0.84 -18.16
C GLU A 89 -5.50 0.64 -17.81
N PRO A 90 -4.72 1.24 -16.89
CA PRO A 90 -5.00 2.60 -16.42
C PRO A 90 -4.73 3.64 -17.51
N ALA A 91 -5.37 4.79 -17.41
CA ALA A 91 -5.12 5.92 -18.30
C ALA A 91 -3.80 6.62 -17.97
N LEU A 92 -3.44 6.74 -16.68
CA LEU A 92 -2.18 7.32 -16.21
C LEU A 92 -1.43 6.37 -15.27
N VAL A 93 -0.10 6.50 -15.24
CA VAL A 93 0.78 5.81 -14.30
C VAL A 93 1.81 6.82 -13.80
N SER A 94 1.91 7.00 -12.50
CA SER A 94 2.81 7.97 -11.86
C SER A 94 3.65 7.36 -10.74
N GLU A 95 4.77 8.01 -10.42
CA GLU A 95 5.64 7.73 -9.27
C GLU A 95 6.25 9.06 -8.78
N HIS A 96 6.82 9.06 -7.60
CA HIS A 96 7.48 10.16 -6.93
C HIS A 96 8.95 10.31 -7.30
N LEU A 97 9.40 11.56 -7.19
CA LEU A 97 10.81 11.92 -7.14
C LEU A 97 11.40 11.62 -5.74
N SER A 98 11.50 10.34 -5.39
CA SER A 98 12.00 9.93 -4.08
C SER A 98 12.92 8.71 -4.15
N TRP A 99 13.59 8.44 -3.03
CA TRP A 99 14.19 7.14 -2.76
C TRP A 99 13.55 6.54 -1.52
N GLY A 100 13.66 5.23 -1.35
CA GLY A 100 13.01 4.53 -0.24
C GLY A 100 13.72 3.24 0.18
N ALA A 101 14.89 2.96 -0.38
CA ALA A 101 15.61 1.72 -0.13
C ALA A 101 17.13 1.93 -0.01
N VAL A 102 17.76 1.02 0.75
CA VAL A 102 19.19 0.76 0.75
C VAL A 102 19.41 -0.74 0.52
N ALA A 103 20.66 -1.18 0.35
CA ALA A 103 20.98 -2.53 -0.14
C ALA A 103 20.28 -3.71 0.58
N GLN A 104 20.01 -3.60 1.89
CA GLN A 104 19.41 -4.67 2.70
C GLN A 104 18.07 -4.29 3.34
N GLN A 105 17.51 -3.12 3.00
CA GLN A 105 16.34 -2.60 3.69
C GLN A 105 15.48 -1.72 2.78
N GLN A 106 14.17 -1.92 2.87
CA GLN A 106 13.14 -1.01 2.39
C GLN A 106 12.69 -0.15 3.56
N LEU A 107 12.70 1.17 3.38
CA LEU A 107 12.29 2.15 4.39
C LEU A 107 10.80 2.48 4.29
N ASN A 108 10.19 2.17 3.13
CA ASN A 108 8.76 2.36 2.84
C ASN A 108 8.28 3.80 3.14
N ASP A 109 9.10 4.78 2.77
CA ASP A 109 8.83 6.21 2.87
C ASP A 109 9.36 6.93 1.63
N LEU A 110 8.86 8.13 1.36
CA LEU A 110 9.26 8.98 0.24
C LEU A 110 10.37 9.93 0.70
N LEU A 111 11.62 9.48 0.63
CA LEU A 111 12.75 10.20 1.20
C LEU A 111 13.35 11.22 0.23
N PRO A 112 13.88 12.36 0.75
CA PRO A 112 14.38 13.45 -0.08
C PRO A 112 15.62 13.03 -0.87
N LEU A 113 15.65 13.39 -2.15
CA LEU A 113 16.78 13.15 -3.04
C LEU A 113 17.78 14.32 -2.97
N ALA A 114 19.09 14.03 -3.03
CA ALA A 114 20.07 15.07 -3.32
C ALA A 114 19.93 15.50 -4.79
N LEU A 115 19.66 16.78 -5.04
CA LEU A 115 19.31 17.33 -6.35
C LEU A 115 20.57 17.72 -7.13
N ASN A 116 21.34 16.71 -7.54
CA ASN A 116 22.59 16.88 -8.28
C ASN A 116 22.62 16.02 -9.55
N GLY A 117 23.67 16.20 -10.37
CA GLY A 117 23.80 15.49 -11.65
C GLY A 117 23.83 13.96 -11.51
N ALA A 118 24.38 13.47 -10.41
CA ALA A 118 24.44 12.06 -10.07
C ALA A 118 23.04 11.44 -9.96
N ALA A 119 22.20 12.07 -9.13
CA ALA A 119 20.84 11.61 -8.89
C ALA A 119 19.98 11.74 -10.15
N LEU A 120 20.18 12.82 -10.92
CA LEU A 120 19.49 13.04 -12.19
C LEU A 120 19.80 11.94 -13.21
N ASP A 121 21.06 11.55 -13.37
CA ASP A 121 21.46 10.49 -14.29
C ASP A 121 20.89 9.11 -13.87
N LEU A 122 20.84 8.84 -12.56
CA LEU A 122 20.21 7.64 -11.99
C LEU A 122 18.70 7.62 -12.28
N LEU A 123 17.99 8.71 -11.98
CA LEU A 123 16.55 8.83 -12.23
C LEU A 123 16.24 8.69 -13.72
N CYS A 124 16.98 9.36 -14.60
CA CYS A 124 16.80 9.21 -16.05
C CYS A 124 16.93 7.73 -16.49
N ALA A 125 17.91 7.01 -15.92
CA ALA A 125 18.10 5.58 -16.17
C ALA A 125 16.89 4.75 -15.74
N ARG A 126 16.40 5.00 -14.51
CA ARG A 126 15.32 4.24 -13.87
C ARG A 126 13.98 4.51 -14.51
N VAL A 127 13.67 5.77 -14.79
CA VAL A 127 12.48 6.17 -15.55
C VAL A 127 12.49 5.52 -16.92
N GLY A 128 13.61 5.57 -17.66
CA GLY A 128 13.73 4.86 -18.94
C GLY A 128 13.45 3.36 -18.82
N ARG A 129 14.04 2.69 -17.81
CA ARG A 129 13.80 1.27 -17.53
C ARG A 129 12.33 0.97 -17.22
N VAL A 130 11.68 1.79 -16.39
CA VAL A 130 10.26 1.61 -16.04
C VAL A 130 9.39 1.75 -17.28
N GLN A 131 9.58 2.81 -18.07
CA GLN A 131 8.83 3.01 -19.31
C GLN A 131 9.03 1.85 -20.31
N ASP A 132 10.25 1.33 -20.42
CA ASP A 132 10.56 0.16 -21.26
C ASP A 132 9.84 -1.11 -20.80
N VAL A 133 9.69 -1.32 -19.50
CA VAL A 133 9.00 -2.49 -18.94
C VAL A 133 7.49 -2.33 -19.03
N LEU A 134 6.96 -1.15 -18.72
CA LEU A 134 5.53 -0.85 -18.75
C LEU A 134 5.00 -0.59 -20.17
N LYS A 135 5.90 -0.40 -21.16
CA LYS A 135 5.58 -0.09 -22.56
C LYS A 135 4.72 1.17 -22.72
N ARG A 136 4.91 2.14 -21.84
CA ARG A 136 4.21 3.42 -21.84
C ARG A 136 5.03 4.46 -21.09
N PRO A 137 4.84 5.75 -21.38
CA PRO A 137 5.47 6.79 -20.61
C PRO A 137 4.75 6.92 -19.25
N ILE A 138 5.49 7.41 -18.24
CA ILE A 138 4.98 7.61 -16.86
C ILE A 138 5.05 9.09 -16.49
N LEU A 139 4.38 9.47 -15.41
CA LEU A 139 4.51 10.79 -14.79
C LEU A 139 5.41 10.71 -13.55
N LEU A 140 6.22 11.75 -13.32
CA LEU A 140 7.02 11.90 -12.11
C LEU A 140 6.51 13.06 -11.27
N GLU A 141 6.32 12.80 -9.98
CA GLU A 141 5.76 13.74 -9.02
C GLU A 141 6.83 14.46 -8.18
N ASN A 142 6.63 15.76 -7.95
CA ASN A 142 7.38 16.53 -6.95
C ASN A 142 6.95 16.15 -5.54
N VAL A 143 7.90 16.07 -4.61
CA VAL A 143 7.63 15.65 -3.23
C VAL A 143 7.76 16.81 -2.26
N SER A 144 6.99 16.79 -1.19
CA SER A 144 7.27 17.64 -0.04
C SER A 144 8.51 17.13 0.69
N THR A 145 9.39 18.04 1.09
CA THR A 145 10.59 17.69 1.86
C THR A 145 10.76 18.60 3.06
N TYR A 146 11.37 18.07 4.12
CA TYR A 146 11.69 18.83 5.32
C TYR A 146 13.14 19.33 5.32
N LEU A 147 14.00 18.80 4.45
CA LEU A 147 15.43 19.12 4.39
C LEU A 147 15.89 19.25 2.95
N ARG A 148 16.80 20.20 2.70
CA ARG A 148 17.58 20.30 1.46
C ARG A 148 19.03 19.88 1.73
N PHE A 149 19.66 19.18 0.80
CA PHE A 149 21.05 18.75 0.99
C PHE A 149 21.98 19.93 0.72
N ALA A 150 23.11 19.98 1.44
CA ALA A 150 24.10 21.04 1.22
C ALA A 150 24.73 20.97 -0.18
N ASP A 151 24.73 19.79 -0.78
CA ASP A 151 25.30 19.50 -2.11
C ASP A 151 24.26 19.58 -3.26
N ASP A 152 23.07 20.12 -3.00
CA ASP A 152 22.07 20.35 -4.05
C ASP A 152 22.64 21.32 -5.10
N ALA A 153 22.63 20.91 -6.37
CA ALA A 153 23.22 21.67 -7.49
C ALA A 153 22.17 22.39 -8.36
N MET A 154 20.88 22.08 -8.14
CA MET A 154 19.74 22.67 -8.85
C MET A 154 18.50 22.66 -7.95
N SER A 155 17.51 23.50 -8.25
CA SER A 155 16.21 23.43 -7.58
C SER A 155 15.43 22.18 -8.01
N GLU A 156 14.43 21.79 -7.23
CA GLU A 156 13.57 20.64 -7.55
C GLU A 156 12.84 20.82 -8.90
N ALA A 157 12.34 22.03 -9.17
CA ALA A 157 11.69 22.35 -10.43
C ALA A 157 12.65 22.24 -11.62
N GLN A 158 13.91 22.67 -11.46
CA GLN A 158 14.95 22.49 -12.48
C GLN A 158 15.28 21.01 -12.69
N PHE A 159 15.37 20.24 -11.59
CA PHE A 159 15.60 18.80 -11.64
C PHE A 159 14.50 18.08 -12.41
N LEU A 160 13.23 18.35 -12.09
CA LEU A 160 12.07 17.74 -12.76
C LEU A 160 11.98 18.12 -14.24
N ALA A 161 12.17 19.41 -14.56
CA ALA A 161 12.17 19.87 -15.94
C ALA A 161 13.25 19.17 -16.78
N GLU A 162 14.45 19.02 -16.22
CA GLU A 162 15.55 18.34 -16.90
C GLU A 162 15.34 16.82 -16.98
N LEU A 163 14.79 16.19 -15.93
CA LEU A 163 14.43 14.78 -15.92
C LEU A 163 13.39 14.46 -17.00
N ALA A 164 12.31 15.24 -17.08
CA ALA A 164 11.28 15.10 -18.11
C ALA A 164 11.89 15.26 -19.50
N ARG A 165 12.73 16.29 -19.71
CA ARG A 165 13.40 16.53 -20.98
C ARG A 165 14.33 15.40 -21.41
N ARG A 166 15.07 14.79 -20.48
CA ARG A 166 16.04 13.71 -20.77
C ARG A 166 15.41 12.33 -20.92
N SER A 167 14.37 12.03 -20.13
CA SER A 167 13.77 10.70 -20.05
C SER A 167 12.48 10.55 -20.86
N GLY A 168 11.88 11.66 -21.30
CA GLY A 168 10.60 11.68 -22.00
C GLY A 168 9.38 11.47 -21.11
N CYS A 169 9.56 11.35 -19.78
CA CYS A 169 8.45 11.27 -18.85
C CYS A 169 7.68 12.60 -18.76
N GLY A 170 6.46 12.53 -18.26
CA GLY A 170 5.67 13.70 -17.93
C GLY A 170 5.84 14.04 -16.46
N LEU A 171 5.21 15.12 -16.06
CA LEU A 171 5.18 15.56 -14.67
C LEU A 171 3.76 15.45 -14.12
N LEU A 172 3.66 14.90 -12.92
CA LEU A 172 2.52 15.09 -12.04
C LEU A 172 2.94 16.21 -11.08
N LEU A 173 2.23 17.33 -11.10
CA LEU A 173 2.60 18.46 -10.25
C LEU A 173 1.62 18.57 -9.10
N ASP A 174 2.05 18.15 -7.91
CA ASP A 174 1.29 18.42 -6.69
C ASP A 174 1.52 19.87 -6.24
N ILE A 175 0.44 20.64 -6.32
CA ILE A 175 0.40 22.04 -5.95
C ILE A 175 0.52 22.21 -4.44
N ASN A 176 0.01 21.25 -3.66
CA ASN A 176 0.19 21.26 -2.21
C ASN A 176 1.66 21.04 -1.85
N ASN A 177 2.34 20.06 -2.45
CA ASN A 177 3.79 19.89 -2.27
C ASN A 177 4.62 21.13 -2.63
N LEU A 178 4.27 21.86 -3.70
CA LEU A 178 4.91 23.15 -4.01
C LEU A 178 4.70 24.18 -2.89
N TYR A 179 3.49 24.29 -2.36
CA TYR A 179 3.19 25.19 -1.25
C TYR A 179 3.94 24.80 0.04
N VAL A 180 3.97 23.51 0.36
CA VAL A 180 4.68 22.98 1.52
C VAL A 180 6.18 23.28 1.42
N ASN A 181 6.78 23.05 0.24
CA ASN A 181 8.19 23.37 0.00
C ASN A 181 8.44 24.89 0.05
N GLN A 182 7.51 25.72 -0.43
CA GLN A 182 7.59 27.17 -0.26
C GLN A 182 7.65 27.57 1.20
N CYS A 183 6.81 26.99 2.05
CA CYS A 183 6.81 27.29 3.47
C CYS A 183 8.06 26.75 4.20
N ASN A 184 8.51 25.55 3.83
CA ASN A 184 9.62 24.88 4.52
C ASN A 184 11.00 25.41 4.11
N HIS A 185 11.17 25.76 2.83
CA HIS A 185 12.46 26.11 2.24
C HIS A 185 12.55 27.55 1.73
N GLY A 186 11.44 28.29 1.70
CA GLY A 186 11.40 29.65 1.15
C GLY A 186 11.44 29.70 -0.38
N GLU A 187 11.15 28.58 -1.05
CA GLU A 187 11.14 28.46 -2.51
C GLU A 187 9.84 29.04 -3.09
N ASP A 188 9.91 29.99 -4.02
CA ASP A 188 8.70 30.55 -4.62
C ASP A 188 8.02 29.52 -5.56
N ALA A 189 6.81 29.11 -5.21
CA ALA A 189 6.03 28.12 -5.96
C ALA A 189 5.66 28.60 -7.37
N LEU A 190 5.44 29.90 -7.57
CA LEU A 190 5.17 30.47 -8.90
C LEU A 190 6.43 30.41 -9.77
N LEU A 191 7.61 30.72 -9.22
CA LEU A 191 8.88 30.59 -9.94
C LEU A 191 9.22 29.12 -10.24
N ALA A 192 8.90 28.21 -9.33
CA ALA A 192 9.03 26.77 -9.56
C ALA A 192 8.18 26.33 -10.77
N MET A 193 6.89 26.71 -10.79
CA MET A 193 6.02 26.47 -11.96
C MET A 193 6.59 27.11 -13.23
N GLN A 194 7.15 28.32 -13.13
CA GLN A 194 7.76 29.02 -14.27
C GLN A 194 8.95 28.30 -14.91
N SER A 195 9.62 27.42 -14.16
CA SER A 195 10.74 26.62 -14.64
C SER A 195 10.29 25.39 -15.43
N ILE A 196 9.01 25.02 -15.33
CA ILE A 196 8.43 23.85 -15.99
C ILE A 196 7.74 24.27 -17.29
N ALA A 197 8.05 23.60 -18.40
CA ALA A 197 7.52 23.93 -19.71
C ALA A 197 6.03 23.54 -19.85
N PRO A 198 5.16 24.39 -20.42
CA PRO A 198 3.82 23.98 -20.83
C PRO A 198 3.85 22.73 -21.71
N GLY A 199 2.86 21.86 -21.55
CA GLY A 199 2.78 20.57 -22.26
C GLY A 199 3.65 19.45 -21.66
N SER A 200 4.42 19.70 -20.60
CA SER A 200 5.15 18.63 -19.86
C SER A 200 4.38 18.07 -18.66
N VAL A 201 3.39 18.80 -18.18
CA VAL A 201 2.54 18.40 -17.04
C VAL A 201 1.37 17.58 -17.56
N GLY A 202 1.26 16.33 -17.11
CA GLY A 202 0.18 15.41 -17.48
C GLY A 202 -0.95 15.36 -16.45
N GLU A 203 -0.67 15.77 -15.21
CA GLU A 203 -1.58 15.65 -14.08
C GLU A 203 -1.24 16.70 -13.01
N LEU A 204 -2.27 17.19 -12.30
CA LEU A 204 -2.14 18.08 -11.16
C LEU A 204 -2.76 17.43 -9.92
N HIS A 205 -2.12 17.56 -8.77
CA HIS A 205 -2.69 17.15 -7.49
C HIS A 205 -2.99 18.35 -6.61
N LEU A 206 -4.05 18.22 -5.82
CA LEU A 206 -4.50 19.17 -4.82
C LEU A 206 -4.76 18.43 -3.52
N GLY A 207 -4.13 18.88 -2.45
CA GLY A 207 -4.28 18.29 -1.11
C GLY A 207 -4.27 19.35 -0.01
N GLY A 208 -4.45 18.87 1.22
CA GLY A 208 -4.34 19.67 2.44
C GLY A 208 -3.09 19.31 3.24
N HIS A 209 -2.63 20.26 4.07
CA HIS A 209 -1.43 20.11 4.88
C HIS A 209 -1.68 20.46 6.35
N LEU A 210 -0.73 20.08 7.22
CA LEU A 210 -0.75 20.36 8.65
C LEU A 210 0.33 21.38 8.99
N LEU A 211 -0.06 22.52 9.54
CA LEU A 211 0.90 23.49 10.07
C LEU A 211 1.39 23.05 11.46
N THR A 212 2.70 22.97 11.64
CA THR A 212 3.34 22.74 12.95
C THR A 212 4.29 23.88 13.31
N PRO A 213 4.76 23.98 14.56
CA PRO A 213 5.75 24.99 14.95
C PRO A 213 7.09 24.89 14.22
N HIS A 214 7.39 23.76 13.58
CA HIS A 214 8.72 23.47 13.00
C HIS A 214 8.73 23.32 11.48
N ALA A 215 7.59 22.94 10.89
CA ALA A 215 7.42 22.73 9.46
C ALA A 215 5.94 22.72 9.09
N VAL A 216 5.64 22.96 7.82
CA VAL A 216 4.40 22.52 7.20
C VAL A 216 4.59 21.06 6.82
N ILE A 217 3.72 20.20 7.35
CA ILE A 217 3.73 18.75 7.11
C ILE A 217 2.71 18.45 6.05
N ASP A 218 3.16 17.77 5.01
CA ASP A 218 2.28 17.17 4.05
C ASP A 218 1.72 15.86 4.61
N HIS A 219 0.45 15.86 4.96
CA HIS A 219 -0.23 14.70 5.55
C HIS A 219 -1.50 14.33 4.79
N HIS A 220 -1.91 15.14 3.81
CA HIS A 220 -3.12 14.94 3.00
C HIS A 220 -4.35 14.53 3.82
N GLY A 221 -4.47 15.11 5.02
CA GLY A 221 -5.52 14.80 6.00
C GLY A 221 -6.57 15.88 6.16
N ALA A 222 -6.53 16.91 5.30
CA ALA A 222 -7.34 18.10 5.43
C ALA A 222 -7.86 18.57 4.05
N ALA A 223 -8.87 19.44 4.08
CA ALA A 223 -9.36 20.10 2.88
C ALA A 223 -8.26 20.95 2.22
N VAL A 224 -8.39 21.17 0.91
CA VAL A 224 -7.41 21.95 0.14
C VAL A 224 -7.41 23.39 0.65
N ALA A 225 -6.24 23.86 1.09
CA ALA A 225 -6.10 25.18 1.70
C ALA A 225 -6.26 26.31 0.68
N GLU A 226 -6.77 27.47 1.09
CA GLU A 226 -6.95 28.63 0.20
C GLU A 226 -5.67 29.09 -0.53
N PRO A 227 -4.48 29.11 0.09
CA PRO A 227 -3.24 29.39 -0.65
C PRO A 227 -2.94 28.38 -1.77
N VAL A 228 -3.30 27.11 -1.57
CA VAL A 228 -3.14 26.04 -2.57
C VAL A 228 -4.12 26.25 -3.72
N TRP A 229 -5.37 26.65 -3.44
CA TRP A 229 -6.32 27.06 -4.48
C TRP A 229 -5.83 28.26 -5.32
N GLY A 230 -5.16 29.22 -4.68
CA GLY A 230 -4.51 30.34 -5.37
C GLY A 230 -3.40 29.89 -6.32
N LEU A 231 -2.53 28.97 -5.87
CA LEU A 231 -1.49 28.39 -6.71
C LEU A 231 -2.07 27.52 -7.83
N TYR A 232 -3.17 26.81 -7.58
CA TYR A 232 -3.87 26.03 -8.60
C TYR A 232 -4.42 26.92 -9.72
N ALA A 233 -5.01 28.07 -9.39
CA ALA A 233 -5.43 29.05 -10.40
C ALA A 233 -4.23 29.51 -11.26
N ALA A 234 -3.07 29.76 -10.64
CA ALA A 234 -1.85 30.10 -11.38
C ALA A 234 -1.32 28.95 -12.24
N ALA A 235 -1.43 27.70 -11.77
CA ALA A 235 -1.09 26.51 -12.55
C ALA A 235 -1.98 26.38 -13.79
N LEU A 236 -3.30 26.57 -13.66
CA LEU A 236 -4.24 26.53 -14.79
C LEU A 236 -3.97 27.64 -15.82
N LEU A 237 -3.60 28.85 -15.38
CA LEU A 237 -3.20 29.92 -16.29
C LEU A 237 -1.93 29.59 -17.07
N ARG A 238 -1.01 28.81 -16.48
CA ARG A 238 0.27 28.45 -17.10
C ARG A 238 0.18 27.22 -17.99
N PHE A 239 -0.48 26.17 -17.53
CA PHE A 239 -0.48 24.85 -18.14
C PHE A 239 -1.78 24.53 -18.89
N GLY A 240 -2.82 25.36 -18.73
CA GLY A 240 -4.16 25.11 -19.26
C GLY A 240 -4.94 24.11 -18.41
N ALA A 241 -6.07 23.63 -18.93
CA ALA A 241 -6.84 22.58 -18.26
C ALA A 241 -6.13 21.22 -18.40
N VAL A 242 -5.60 20.73 -17.28
CA VAL A 242 -4.92 19.44 -17.11
C VAL A 242 -5.79 18.57 -16.18
N PRO A 243 -5.81 17.22 -16.30
CA PRO A 243 -6.44 16.36 -15.31
C PRO A 243 -5.99 16.71 -13.89
N THR A 244 -6.93 16.94 -12.99
CA THR A 244 -6.64 17.36 -11.62
C THR A 244 -7.26 16.39 -10.62
N LEU A 245 -6.47 15.90 -9.68
CA LEU A 245 -6.93 15.08 -8.57
C LEU A 245 -7.09 15.91 -7.30
N VAL A 246 -8.15 15.64 -6.54
CA VAL A 246 -8.15 15.95 -5.10
C VAL A 246 -7.69 14.73 -4.33
N GLU A 247 -6.54 14.86 -3.68
CA GLU A 247 -5.90 13.85 -2.84
C GLU A 247 -6.31 14.02 -1.38
N TRP A 248 -6.63 12.90 -0.73
CA TRP A 248 -6.94 12.83 0.70
C TRP A 248 -6.65 11.41 1.20
N ASP A 249 -5.70 11.28 2.12
CA ASP A 249 -5.08 10.01 2.49
C ASP A 249 -5.23 9.64 3.95
N THR A 250 -5.14 10.62 4.85
CA THR A 250 -5.35 10.41 6.28
C THR A 250 -6.66 11.05 6.70
N ASP A 251 -7.25 10.59 7.81
CA ASP A 251 -8.46 11.19 8.38
C ASP A 251 -9.58 11.42 7.33
N LEU A 252 -9.81 10.40 6.49
CA LEU A 252 -10.67 10.48 5.31
C LEU A 252 -12.05 11.05 5.65
N PRO A 253 -12.53 12.08 4.94
CA PRO A 253 -13.82 12.66 5.19
C PRO A 253 -14.93 11.80 4.60
N PRO A 254 -16.20 12.05 4.97
CA PRO A 254 -17.34 11.56 4.22
C PRO A 254 -17.22 11.86 2.72
N LEU A 255 -17.66 10.94 1.87
CA LEU A 255 -17.48 11.03 0.41
C LEU A 255 -18.02 12.36 -0.18
N ASP A 256 -19.13 12.88 0.32
CA ASP A 256 -19.73 14.10 -0.23
C ASP A 256 -18.85 15.34 -0.01
N ILE A 257 -18.01 15.36 1.03
CA ILE A 257 -17.03 16.43 1.25
C ILE A 257 -15.92 16.34 0.21
N LEU A 258 -15.37 15.14 -0.01
CA LEU A 258 -14.35 14.89 -1.03
C LEU A 258 -14.85 15.25 -2.44
N LEU A 259 -16.08 14.86 -2.79
CA LEU A 259 -16.71 15.24 -4.06
C LEU A 259 -16.96 16.75 -4.17
N GLY A 260 -17.17 17.45 -3.06
CA GLY A 260 -17.29 18.91 -3.01
C GLY A 260 -16.01 19.63 -3.43
N GLU A 261 -14.86 19.19 -2.90
CA GLU A 261 -13.54 19.72 -3.29
C GLU A 261 -13.27 19.45 -4.79
N ALA A 262 -13.56 18.23 -5.26
CA ALA A 262 -13.42 17.90 -6.69
C ALA A 262 -14.32 18.76 -7.58
N SER A 263 -15.53 19.08 -7.12
CA SER A 263 -16.45 19.97 -7.83
C SER A 263 -15.91 21.41 -7.91
N LYS A 264 -15.24 21.90 -6.87
CA LYS A 264 -14.53 23.20 -6.88
C LYS A 264 -13.40 23.19 -7.92
N ALA A 265 -12.56 22.15 -7.94
CA ALA A 265 -11.52 21.99 -8.94
C ALA A 265 -12.08 21.94 -10.38
N GLN A 266 -13.18 21.21 -10.58
CA GLN A 266 -13.86 21.11 -11.88
C GLN A 266 -14.38 22.46 -12.39
N ALA A 267 -14.93 23.29 -11.50
CA ALA A 267 -15.44 24.61 -11.84
C ALA A 267 -14.32 25.58 -12.29
N MET A 268 -13.11 25.44 -11.72
CA MET A 268 -11.94 26.21 -12.14
C MET A 268 -11.37 25.70 -13.47
N LEU A 269 -11.31 24.38 -13.68
CA LEU A 269 -10.89 23.76 -14.94
C LEU A 269 -11.75 24.22 -16.12
N ALA A 270 -13.07 24.27 -15.92
CA ALA A 270 -14.02 24.62 -16.98
C ALA A 270 -13.87 26.06 -17.52
N GLN A 271 -13.11 26.91 -16.82
CA GLN A 271 -12.83 28.30 -17.23
C GLN A 271 -11.60 28.43 -18.13
N HIS A 272 -10.85 27.34 -18.33
CA HIS A 272 -9.60 27.33 -19.07
C HIS A 272 -9.71 26.46 -20.31
N GLU A 273 -9.00 26.83 -21.37
CA GLU A 273 -8.94 26.01 -22.58
C GLU A 273 -8.27 24.66 -22.28
N GLN A 274 -8.81 23.61 -22.90
CA GLN A 274 -8.17 22.30 -22.87
C GLN A 274 -6.82 22.40 -23.56
N HIS A 275 -5.76 22.02 -22.84
CA HIS A 275 -4.46 21.90 -23.47
C HIS A 275 -4.34 20.55 -24.19
N SER A 276 -3.42 20.47 -25.17
CA SER A 276 -3.12 19.18 -25.79
C SER A 276 -2.66 18.21 -24.69
N PRO A 277 -3.22 16.99 -24.63
CA PRO A 277 -2.79 16.01 -23.64
C PRO A 277 -1.27 15.83 -23.74
N TRP A 278 -0.61 15.70 -22.60
CA TRP A 278 0.79 15.29 -22.62
C TRP A 278 0.90 13.96 -23.36
N HIS A 279 1.67 13.98 -24.45
CA HIS A 279 2.04 12.80 -25.22
C HIS A 279 3.56 12.72 -25.11
N GLY A 280 4.07 11.73 -24.36
CA GLY A 280 5.48 11.56 -24.02
C GLY A 280 6.46 12.10 -25.05
N VAL A 281 7.42 12.90 -24.58
CA VAL A 281 8.33 13.67 -25.46
C VAL A 281 9.39 12.72 -26.03
N PRO A 282 9.83 12.88 -27.29
CA PRO A 282 10.94 12.10 -27.85
C PRO A 282 12.17 12.15 -26.95
N VAL A 283 12.64 10.97 -26.53
CA VAL A 283 13.79 10.81 -25.64
C VAL A 283 15.07 11.30 -26.34
N LEU A 284 15.84 12.14 -25.67
CA LEU A 284 17.14 12.58 -26.19
C LEU A 284 18.20 11.50 -26.03
N PRO A 285 19.24 11.47 -26.89
CA PRO A 285 20.34 10.53 -26.77
C PRO A 285 21.00 10.62 -25.38
N ARG A 286 21.13 9.48 -24.72
CA ARG A 286 21.61 9.39 -23.33
C ARG A 286 23.14 9.57 -23.27
N PRO A 287 23.67 10.49 -22.44
CA PRO A 287 25.11 10.50 -22.15
C PRO A 287 25.51 9.25 -21.35
N PRO A 288 26.73 8.73 -21.51
CA PRO A 288 27.19 7.57 -20.73
C PRO A 288 27.23 7.92 -19.23
N PRO A 289 26.77 7.01 -18.35
CA PRO A 289 26.78 7.26 -16.92
C PRO A 289 28.21 7.41 -16.39
N SER A 290 28.44 8.38 -15.50
CA SER A 290 29.71 8.51 -14.80
C SER A 290 29.80 7.50 -13.64
N PRO A 291 30.80 6.60 -13.58
CA PRO A 291 30.89 5.55 -12.55
C PRO A 291 31.12 6.09 -11.13
N VAL A 292 31.78 7.25 -11.01
CA VAL A 292 32.20 7.87 -9.73
C VAL A 292 31.01 8.39 -8.88
N SER A 293 29.80 8.27 -9.42
CA SER A 293 28.62 9.00 -8.98
C SER A 293 27.62 8.19 -8.15
N LEU A 294 27.56 6.87 -8.34
CA LEU A 294 26.54 6.02 -7.70
C LEU A 294 26.94 5.64 -6.26
N ASP A 295 28.23 5.35 -6.04
CA ASP A 295 28.74 4.98 -4.71
C ASP A 295 28.59 6.13 -3.70
N ALA A 296 28.80 7.37 -4.14
CA ALA A 296 28.62 8.55 -3.30
C ALA A 296 27.14 8.74 -2.90
N LEU A 297 26.21 8.57 -3.87
CA LEU A 297 24.77 8.58 -3.58
C LEU A 297 24.39 7.47 -2.60
N ALA A 298 24.88 6.26 -2.83
CA ALA A 298 24.64 5.11 -1.96
C ALA A 298 25.16 5.34 -0.54
N ALA A 299 26.36 5.93 -0.39
CA ALA A 299 26.92 6.28 0.91
C ALA A 299 26.06 7.33 1.64
N GLY A 300 25.60 8.38 0.93
CA GLY A 300 24.70 9.39 1.49
C GLY A 300 23.36 8.82 1.95
N GLN A 301 22.73 7.97 1.13
CA GLN A 301 21.48 7.28 1.46
C GLN A 301 21.66 6.31 2.63
N HIS A 302 22.78 5.59 2.70
CA HIS A 302 23.09 4.72 3.82
C HIS A 302 23.26 5.52 5.12
N ALA A 303 24.00 6.64 5.09
CA ALA A 303 24.15 7.51 6.25
C ALA A 303 22.79 8.09 6.73
N PHE A 304 21.93 8.49 5.80
CA PHE A 304 20.56 8.94 6.11
C PHE A 304 19.76 7.81 6.76
N ALA A 305 19.77 6.61 6.18
CA ALA A 305 19.04 5.45 6.71
C ALA A 305 19.52 5.05 8.10
N THR A 306 20.84 5.02 8.34
CA THR A 306 21.42 4.79 9.67
C THR A 306 20.93 5.84 10.67
N ALA A 307 20.93 7.12 10.28
CA ALA A 307 20.45 8.21 11.13
C ALA A 307 18.94 8.13 11.44
N LEU A 308 18.12 7.54 10.56
CA LEU A 308 16.70 7.31 10.89
C LEU A 308 16.52 6.33 12.06
N LEU A 309 17.35 5.28 12.10
CA LEU A 309 17.26 4.20 13.09
C LEU A 309 18.00 4.52 14.38
N ASP A 310 19.17 5.16 14.27
CA ASP A 310 20.06 5.53 15.37
C ASP A 310 20.07 7.05 15.59
N THR A 311 19.55 7.48 16.74
CA THR A 311 19.53 8.89 17.13
C THR A 311 20.90 9.45 17.48
N ALA A 312 21.90 8.60 17.76
CA ALA A 312 23.26 9.01 18.04
C ALA A 312 24.13 9.12 16.76
N ALA A 313 23.65 8.59 15.63
CA ALA A 313 24.38 8.66 14.37
C ALA A 313 24.48 10.11 13.85
N THR A 314 25.60 10.41 13.21
CA THR A 314 25.83 11.70 12.57
C THR A 314 24.87 11.90 11.41
N LEU A 315 24.18 13.05 11.39
CA LEU A 315 23.30 13.39 10.27
C LEU A 315 24.14 13.73 9.02
N PRO A 316 23.62 13.43 7.81
CA PRO A 316 24.17 13.99 6.57
C PRO A 316 24.23 15.52 6.60
N SER A 317 25.01 16.11 5.69
CA SER A 317 25.08 17.56 5.56
C SER A 317 23.83 18.12 4.87
N PHE A 318 23.11 18.97 5.59
CA PHE A 318 21.90 19.64 5.11
C PHE A 318 22.07 21.15 5.15
N ALA A 319 21.39 21.85 4.25
CA ALA A 319 21.27 23.29 4.26
C ALA A 319 20.19 23.75 5.26
N GLY A 320 20.29 25.01 5.69
CA GLY A 320 19.29 25.67 6.52
C GLY A 320 19.40 25.39 8.02
N GLU A 321 18.39 25.84 8.76
CA GLU A 321 18.32 25.76 10.22
C GLU A 321 17.40 24.62 10.69
N SER A 322 17.40 24.34 12.00
CA SER A 322 16.52 23.33 12.63
C SER A 322 16.63 21.92 12.05
N VAL A 323 17.79 21.57 11.49
CA VAL A 323 18.04 20.25 10.87
C VAL A 323 17.68 19.09 11.78
N PRO A 324 18.06 19.04 13.09
CA PRO A 324 17.70 17.92 13.96
C PRO A 324 16.18 17.77 14.15
N GLN A 325 15.45 18.88 14.32
CA GLN A 325 14.00 18.89 14.49
C GLN A 325 13.31 18.43 13.20
N ARG A 326 13.71 18.95 12.04
CA ARG A 326 13.13 18.57 10.75
C ARG A 326 13.46 17.13 10.37
N PHE A 327 14.68 16.65 10.66
CA PHE A 327 15.04 15.24 10.48
C PHE A 327 14.19 14.31 11.35
N SER A 328 13.79 14.75 12.55
CA SER A 328 12.94 13.96 13.43
C SER A 328 11.55 13.67 12.86
N LEU A 329 11.08 14.47 11.89
CA LEU A 329 9.82 14.22 11.17
C LEU A 329 9.90 12.94 10.34
N TYR A 330 10.99 12.69 9.62
CA TYR A 330 11.20 11.43 8.89
C TYR A 330 11.24 10.22 9.82
N ARG A 331 11.86 10.35 11.00
CA ARG A 331 11.83 9.28 12.04
C ARG A 331 10.39 9.02 12.53
N GLY A 332 9.62 10.10 12.69
CA GLY A 332 8.21 10.06 13.04
C GLY A 332 7.37 9.34 11.99
N ASN A 333 7.57 9.67 10.71
CA ASN A 333 6.86 9.05 9.58
C ASN A 333 7.07 7.55 9.54
N MET A 334 8.33 7.08 9.60
CA MET A 334 8.66 5.66 9.61
C MET A 334 8.00 4.91 10.79
N SER A 335 7.97 5.53 11.98
CA SER A 335 7.33 4.96 13.17
C SER A 335 5.81 4.89 13.01
N THR A 336 5.19 5.95 12.48
CA THR A 336 3.75 6.02 12.20
C THR A 336 3.34 5.01 11.13
N ALA A 337 4.11 4.89 10.05
CA ALA A 337 3.88 3.91 8.98
C ALA A 337 3.96 2.48 9.50
N SER A 338 4.96 2.16 10.34
CA SER A 338 5.10 0.84 10.96
C SER A 338 3.91 0.52 11.87
N ARG A 339 3.50 1.47 12.73
CA ARG A 339 2.33 1.31 13.61
C ARG A 339 1.05 1.10 12.81
N ARG A 340 0.81 1.91 11.78
CA ARG A 340 -0.38 1.82 10.93
C ARG A 340 -0.45 0.47 10.22
N THR A 341 0.65 0.06 9.59
CA THR A 341 0.73 -1.20 8.83
C THR A 341 0.48 -2.41 9.73
N LEU A 342 1.18 -2.49 10.87
CA LEU A 342 0.96 -3.58 11.83
C LEU A 342 -0.43 -3.51 12.46
N GLY A 343 -0.97 -2.32 12.72
CA GLY A 343 -2.32 -2.16 13.27
C GLY A 343 -3.41 -2.69 12.34
N HIS A 344 -3.21 -2.58 11.02
CA HIS A 344 -4.12 -3.18 10.03
C HIS A 344 -4.01 -4.71 9.98
N ALA A 345 -2.80 -5.26 10.12
CA ALA A 345 -2.58 -6.70 10.12
C ALA A 345 -2.93 -7.38 11.46
N TYR A 346 -2.86 -6.65 12.59
CA TYR A 346 -3.04 -7.15 13.95
C TYR A 346 -4.02 -6.32 14.79
N PRO A 347 -5.26 -6.08 14.32
CA PRO A 347 -6.21 -5.19 15.01
C PRO A 347 -6.64 -5.70 16.39
N VAL A 348 -6.75 -7.00 16.60
CA VAL A 348 -7.11 -7.58 17.90
C VAL A 348 -5.92 -7.52 18.86
N VAL A 349 -4.69 -7.79 18.41
CA VAL A 349 -3.51 -7.55 19.26
C VAL A 349 -3.44 -6.08 19.69
N LEU A 350 -3.66 -5.12 18.77
CA LEU A 350 -3.74 -3.69 19.09
C LEU A 350 -4.82 -3.41 20.14
N ALA A 351 -6.03 -3.97 19.99
CA ALA A 351 -7.12 -3.80 20.95
C ALA A 351 -6.79 -4.38 22.34
N LEU A 352 -6.10 -5.53 22.40
CA LEU A 352 -5.74 -6.22 23.64
C LEU A 352 -4.68 -5.46 24.45
N VAL A 353 -3.67 -4.90 23.78
CA VAL A 353 -2.53 -4.25 24.47
C VAL A 353 -2.70 -2.73 24.59
N GLY A 354 -3.60 -2.15 23.78
CA GLY A 354 -3.85 -0.71 23.71
C GLY A 354 -2.82 0.07 22.88
N GLU A 355 -3.23 1.26 22.45
CA GLU A 355 -2.48 2.13 21.51
C GLU A 355 -1.04 2.43 21.94
N ALA A 356 -0.85 2.79 23.22
CA ALA A 356 0.46 3.19 23.71
C ALA A 356 1.47 2.02 23.70
N PHE A 357 1.06 0.84 24.15
CA PHE A 357 1.92 -0.34 24.15
C PHE A 357 2.16 -0.84 22.72
N PHE A 358 1.12 -0.86 21.89
CA PHE A 358 1.23 -1.26 20.49
C PHE A 358 2.17 -0.34 19.70
N GLY A 359 2.13 0.98 19.92
CA GLY A 359 3.09 1.91 19.32
C GLY A 359 4.55 1.58 19.72
N GLY A 360 4.77 1.21 20.99
CA GLY A 360 6.06 0.73 21.47
C GLY A 360 6.50 -0.59 20.79
N LEU A 361 5.58 -1.55 20.68
CA LEU A 361 5.78 -2.84 20.01
C LEU A 361 6.15 -2.65 18.54
N ALA A 362 5.38 -1.86 17.79
CA ALA A 362 5.59 -1.62 16.37
C ALA A 362 6.97 -1.03 16.10
N ARG A 363 7.40 -0.07 16.94
CA ARG A 363 8.75 0.52 16.86
C ARG A 363 9.85 -0.49 17.17
N ALA A 364 9.66 -1.33 18.19
CA ALA A 364 10.63 -2.37 18.55
C ALA A 364 10.74 -3.44 17.45
N TYR A 365 9.59 -3.89 16.92
CA TYR A 365 9.52 -4.84 15.81
C TYR A 365 10.22 -4.30 14.56
N GLY A 366 9.89 -3.08 14.11
CA GLY A 366 10.49 -2.50 12.91
C GLY A 366 12.01 -2.30 13.00
N ARG A 367 12.55 -2.12 14.22
CA ARG A 367 14.00 -2.09 14.46
C ARG A 367 14.66 -3.47 14.38
N GLN A 368 14.00 -4.50 14.92
CA GLN A 368 14.55 -5.86 14.93
C GLN A 368 14.37 -6.58 13.59
N TYR A 369 13.26 -6.30 12.90
CA TYR A 369 12.85 -6.91 11.65
C TYR A 369 12.53 -5.81 10.63
N PRO A 370 13.55 -5.11 10.10
CA PRO A 370 13.35 -4.11 9.07
C PRO A 370 12.69 -4.75 7.83
N SER A 371 11.89 -3.95 7.12
CA SER A 371 11.26 -4.38 5.87
C SER A 371 12.33 -4.60 4.79
N ASP A 372 12.12 -5.62 3.96
CA ASP A 372 12.92 -5.92 2.77
C ASP A 372 12.09 -5.86 1.47
N SER A 373 10.81 -5.46 1.58
CA SER A 373 9.87 -5.38 0.47
C SER A 373 9.20 -4.00 0.38
N ALA A 374 9.01 -3.53 -0.84
CA ALA A 374 8.18 -2.35 -1.13
C ALA A 374 6.68 -2.61 -0.85
N ASP A 375 6.28 -3.88 -0.74
CA ASP A 375 4.91 -4.27 -0.42
C ASP A 375 4.73 -4.38 1.10
N LEU A 376 4.15 -3.34 1.70
CA LEU A 376 3.89 -3.27 3.13
C LEU A 376 2.91 -4.34 3.62
N ASN A 377 2.16 -5.01 2.74
CA ASN A 377 1.34 -6.16 3.13
C ASN A 377 2.19 -7.36 3.57
N GLN A 378 3.50 -7.34 3.37
CA GLN A 378 4.43 -8.36 3.88
C GLN A 378 5.06 -7.94 5.22
N PHE A 379 4.90 -6.68 5.63
CA PHE A 379 5.48 -6.15 6.87
C PHE A 379 4.65 -6.56 8.09
N GLY A 380 5.06 -7.66 8.70
CA GLY A 380 4.39 -8.22 9.88
C GLY A 380 4.65 -9.71 10.06
N GLU A 381 5.08 -10.42 9.01
CA GLU A 381 5.23 -11.89 9.01
C GLU A 381 5.88 -12.49 10.27
N ARG A 382 6.91 -11.84 10.81
CA ARG A 382 7.68 -12.32 11.98
C ARG A 382 7.15 -11.81 13.32
N PHE A 383 6.00 -11.13 13.36
CA PHE A 383 5.48 -10.46 14.55
C PHE A 383 5.10 -11.45 15.66
N ALA A 384 4.56 -12.63 15.32
CA ALA A 384 4.29 -13.68 16.30
C ALA A 384 5.56 -14.22 16.98
N ASP A 385 6.63 -14.43 16.21
CA ASP A 385 7.91 -14.92 16.73
C ASP A 385 8.61 -13.82 17.56
N PHE A 386 8.50 -12.57 17.11
CA PHE A 386 8.90 -11.40 17.90
C PHE A 386 8.23 -11.41 19.27
N LEU A 387 6.89 -11.50 19.32
CA LEU A 387 6.12 -11.50 20.57
C LEU A 387 6.49 -12.66 21.49
N THR A 388 6.82 -13.84 20.92
CA THR A 388 7.29 -15.01 21.70
C THR A 388 8.57 -14.70 22.48
N SER A 389 9.44 -13.85 21.94
CA SER A 389 10.74 -13.50 22.53
C SER A 389 10.78 -12.12 23.18
N PHE A 390 9.64 -11.41 23.24
CA PHE A 390 9.56 -10.03 23.72
C PHE A 390 9.11 -9.97 25.19
N PRO A 391 10.03 -9.75 26.17
CA PRO A 391 9.71 -9.86 27.59
C PRO A 391 8.54 -8.98 28.07
N PRO A 392 8.36 -7.73 27.58
CA PRO A 392 7.22 -6.91 27.99
C PRO A 392 5.84 -7.48 27.61
N ALA A 393 5.74 -8.43 26.67
CA ALA A 393 4.49 -9.09 26.30
C ALA A 393 4.19 -10.37 27.09
N ALA A 394 5.07 -10.78 28.02
CA ALA A 394 4.99 -12.07 28.71
C ALA A 394 3.74 -12.24 29.59
N GLU A 395 3.11 -11.15 30.03
CA GLU A 395 1.87 -11.18 30.84
C GLU A 395 0.65 -11.67 30.04
N LEU A 396 0.73 -11.66 28.70
CA LEU A 396 -0.31 -12.13 27.80
C LEU A 396 0.24 -13.28 26.93
N PRO A 397 0.40 -14.49 27.50
CA PRO A 397 1.12 -15.61 26.86
C PRO A 397 0.44 -16.14 25.59
N TYR A 398 -0.82 -15.76 25.35
CA TYR A 398 -1.57 -16.12 24.14
C TYR A 398 -1.39 -15.12 22.98
N LEU A 399 -0.71 -13.98 23.18
CA LEU A 399 -0.48 -12.99 22.12
C LEU A 399 0.23 -13.54 20.88
N PRO A 400 1.27 -14.39 20.99
CA PRO A 400 1.89 -14.99 19.82
C PRO A 400 0.89 -15.80 18.97
N ASP A 401 0.02 -16.57 19.62
CA ASP A 401 -1.00 -17.37 18.91
C ASP A 401 -2.10 -16.49 18.31
N MET A 402 -2.47 -15.40 18.98
CA MET A 402 -3.35 -14.38 18.39
C MET A 402 -2.71 -13.75 17.15
N ALA A 403 -1.42 -13.39 17.21
CA ALA A 403 -0.71 -12.83 16.07
C ALA A 403 -0.60 -13.83 14.91
N ARG A 404 -0.40 -15.13 15.16
CA ARG A 404 -0.45 -16.16 14.11
C ARG A 404 -1.82 -16.22 13.44
N LEU A 405 -2.89 -16.17 14.25
CA LEU A 405 -4.26 -16.15 13.76
C LEU A 405 -4.54 -14.93 12.88
N GLU A 406 -4.21 -13.73 13.37
CA GLU A 406 -4.44 -12.49 12.63
C GLU A 406 -3.59 -12.41 11.36
N TRP A 407 -2.34 -12.89 11.40
CA TRP A 407 -1.53 -12.98 10.19
C TRP A 407 -2.13 -13.94 9.15
N ALA A 408 -2.71 -15.06 9.59
CA ALA A 408 -3.42 -15.97 8.69
C ALA A 408 -4.67 -15.30 8.07
N VAL A 409 -5.40 -14.49 8.83
CA VAL A 409 -6.54 -13.68 8.35
C VAL A 409 -6.07 -12.63 7.33
N HIS A 410 -4.96 -11.94 7.64
CA HIS A 410 -4.32 -10.98 6.75
C HIS A 410 -3.91 -11.62 5.42
N LEU A 411 -3.22 -12.76 5.45
CA LEU A 411 -2.86 -13.49 4.23
C LEU A 411 -4.09 -13.98 3.46
N ALA A 412 -5.12 -14.49 4.13
CA ALA A 412 -6.37 -14.90 3.50
C ALA A 412 -7.07 -13.74 2.77
N HIS A 413 -6.95 -12.51 3.27
CA HIS A 413 -7.48 -11.31 2.60
C HIS A 413 -6.84 -11.05 1.23
N TYR A 414 -5.57 -11.42 1.04
CA TYR A 414 -4.82 -11.19 -0.21
C TYR A 414 -4.62 -12.46 -1.05
N ALA A 415 -4.99 -13.63 -0.53
CA ALA A 415 -4.83 -14.90 -1.22
C ALA A 415 -5.56 -14.94 -2.57
N ALA A 416 -5.08 -15.76 -3.50
CA ALA A 416 -5.71 -15.94 -4.80
C ALA A 416 -7.14 -16.49 -4.67
N ASP A 417 -8.06 -16.01 -5.50
CA ASP A 417 -9.41 -16.57 -5.59
C ASP A 417 -9.40 -17.88 -6.37
N ALA A 418 -10.07 -18.91 -5.86
CA ALA A 418 -10.36 -20.12 -6.62
C ALA A 418 -11.80 -20.61 -6.31
N PRO A 419 -12.55 -21.09 -7.31
CA PRO A 419 -13.90 -21.57 -7.10
C PRO A 419 -13.88 -22.89 -6.33
N GLY A 420 -14.62 -22.95 -5.21
CA GLY A 420 -14.78 -24.20 -4.45
C GLY A 420 -15.46 -25.30 -5.26
N ILE A 421 -15.31 -26.55 -4.83
CA ILE A 421 -16.02 -27.68 -5.44
C ILE A 421 -17.54 -27.50 -5.32
N ALA A 422 -18.26 -27.72 -6.41
CA ALA A 422 -19.71 -27.65 -6.43
C ALA A 422 -20.32 -28.86 -5.65
N PRO A 423 -21.36 -28.64 -4.82
CA PRO A 423 -22.02 -29.73 -4.10
C PRO A 423 -22.50 -30.86 -5.01
N GLU A 424 -22.97 -30.53 -6.21
CA GLU A 424 -23.47 -31.49 -7.21
C GLU A 424 -22.35 -32.40 -7.73
N ALA A 425 -21.14 -31.85 -7.90
CA ALA A 425 -19.98 -32.62 -8.32
C ALA A 425 -19.60 -33.66 -7.27
N LEU A 426 -19.66 -33.27 -5.99
CA LEU A 426 -19.39 -34.18 -4.89
C LEU A 426 -20.47 -35.26 -4.75
N ALA A 427 -21.74 -34.87 -4.86
CA ALA A 427 -22.88 -35.79 -4.75
C ALA A 427 -22.92 -36.84 -5.88
N SER A 428 -22.26 -36.58 -7.00
CA SER A 428 -22.18 -37.51 -8.13
C SER A 428 -21.14 -38.63 -7.96
N LEU A 429 -20.25 -38.54 -6.95
CA LEU A 429 -19.19 -39.51 -6.73
C LEU A 429 -19.68 -40.73 -5.91
N PRO A 430 -19.44 -41.97 -6.37
CA PRO A 430 -19.62 -43.16 -5.54
C PRO A 430 -18.73 -43.13 -4.29
N PRO A 431 -19.14 -43.76 -3.16
CA PRO A 431 -18.37 -43.74 -1.91
C PRO A 431 -16.89 -44.13 -2.07
N ASP A 432 -16.60 -45.24 -2.76
CA ASP A 432 -15.22 -45.71 -2.97
C ASP A 432 -14.36 -44.67 -3.75
N GLN A 433 -14.99 -43.93 -4.67
CA GLN A 433 -14.30 -42.89 -5.44
C GLN A 433 -14.13 -41.61 -4.62
N LEU A 434 -15.09 -41.29 -3.77
CA LEU A 434 -15.02 -40.17 -2.85
C LEU A 434 -13.89 -40.39 -1.83
N GLU A 435 -13.81 -41.58 -1.23
CA GLU A 435 -12.75 -41.94 -0.28
C GLU A 435 -11.35 -41.88 -0.92
N ALA A 436 -11.22 -42.31 -2.17
CA ALA A 436 -9.95 -42.27 -2.90
C ALA A 436 -9.58 -40.85 -3.40
N ARG A 437 -10.52 -39.90 -3.41
CA ARG A 437 -10.32 -38.55 -3.96
C ARG A 437 -9.33 -37.76 -3.09
N ARG A 438 -8.51 -36.95 -3.73
CA ARG A 438 -7.62 -35.97 -3.06
C ARG A 438 -8.19 -34.59 -3.32
N PHE A 439 -8.61 -33.91 -2.25
CA PHE A 439 -9.01 -32.51 -2.30
C PHE A 439 -7.84 -31.66 -1.83
N SER A 440 -7.72 -30.45 -2.36
CA SER A 440 -6.84 -29.43 -1.79
C SER A 440 -7.67 -28.38 -1.07
N LEU A 441 -7.09 -27.71 -0.09
CA LEU A 441 -7.73 -26.54 0.50
C LEU A 441 -7.59 -25.34 -0.44
N GLN A 442 -8.54 -24.40 -0.35
CA GLN A 442 -8.42 -23.10 -1.00
C GLN A 442 -7.12 -22.38 -0.62
N PRO A 443 -6.52 -21.57 -1.52
CA PRO A 443 -5.36 -20.74 -1.18
C PRO A 443 -5.62 -19.77 -0.02
N ALA A 444 -6.87 -19.33 0.16
CA ALA A 444 -7.29 -18.46 1.26
C ALA A 444 -7.60 -19.22 2.56
N CYS A 445 -7.36 -20.54 2.62
CA CYS A 445 -7.56 -21.34 3.82
C CYS A 445 -6.26 -21.54 4.61
N ALA A 446 -6.35 -21.36 5.92
CA ALA A 446 -5.29 -21.70 6.85
C ALA A 446 -5.87 -22.40 8.09
N LEU A 447 -5.09 -23.29 8.68
CA LEU A 447 -5.46 -24.05 9.87
C LEU A 447 -4.58 -23.60 11.03
N LEU A 448 -5.18 -23.43 12.20
CA LEU A 448 -4.46 -23.08 13.41
C LEU A 448 -4.88 -24.02 14.54
N ALA A 449 -3.89 -24.64 15.19
CA ALA A 449 -4.05 -25.28 16.49
C ALA A 449 -3.34 -24.41 17.54
N SER A 450 -4.00 -24.14 18.65
CA SER A 450 -3.49 -23.32 19.74
C SER A 450 -3.77 -23.99 21.08
N SER A 451 -2.90 -23.77 22.06
CA SER A 451 -3.16 -24.13 23.46
C SER A 451 -4.09 -23.13 24.16
N TRP A 452 -4.57 -22.12 23.42
CA TRP A 452 -5.36 -21.01 23.92
C TRP A 452 -6.64 -20.80 23.10
N HIS A 453 -7.66 -20.22 23.70
CA HIS A 453 -8.94 -19.87 23.05
C HIS A 453 -8.86 -18.62 22.14
N VAL A 454 -7.78 -18.47 21.36
CA VAL A 454 -7.53 -17.29 20.52
C VAL A 454 -8.58 -17.07 19.44
N ALA A 455 -9.15 -18.14 18.86
CA ALA A 455 -10.19 -18.00 17.84
C ALA A 455 -11.50 -17.44 18.40
N ALA A 456 -11.94 -17.93 19.57
CA ALA A 456 -13.11 -17.39 20.26
C ALA A 456 -12.86 -15.94 20.73
N LEU A 457 -11.67 -15.65 21.23
CA LEU A 457 -11.28 -14.29 21.60
C LEU A 457 -11.29 -13.34 20.39
N TRP A 458 -10.77 -13.78 19.24
CA TRP A 458 -10.78 -13.00 18.01
C TRP A 458 -12.22 -12.71 17.54
N GLN A 459 -13.10 -13.72 17.56
CA GLN A 459 -14.52 -13.57 17.22
C GLN A 459 -15.24 -12.59 18.14
N ALA A 460 -14.86 -12.52 19.43
CA ALA A 460 -15.43 -11.57 20.37
C ALA A 460 -15.15 -10.09 20.03
N HIS A 461 -14.08 -9.83 19.26
CA HIS A 461 -13.72 -8.49 18.77
C HIS A 461 -14.36 -8.14 17.42
N GLN A 462 -15.00 -9.09 16.75
CA GLN A 462 -15.66 -8.83 15.47
C GLN A 462 -17.09 -8.35 15.66
N GLU A 463 -17.58 -7.54 14.72
CA GLU A 463 -19.00 -7.26 14.58
C GLU A 463 -19.77 -8.53 14.18
N GLY A 464 -20.90 -8.81 14.85
CA GLY A 464 -21.79 -9.93 14.52
C GLY A 464 -22.12 -10.82 15.72
N GLU A 465 -22.47 -12.08 15.47
CA GLU A 465 -22.99 -13.00 16.50
C GLU A 465 -22.00 -13.28 17.65
N GLY A 466 -20.70 -13.13 17.42
CA GLY A 466 -19.64 -13.34 18.41
C GLY A 466 -19.34 -12.11 19.29
N GLN A 467 -19.80 -10.92 18.90
CA GLN A 467 -19.35 -9.66 19.50
C GLN A 467 -19.55 -9.63 21.03
N GLY A 468 -18.48 -9.29 21.75
CA GLY A 468 -18.49 -9.17 23.22
C GLY A 468 -18.56 -10.50 23.98
N LYS A 469 -18.58 -11.66 23.30
CA LYS A 469 -18.60 -12.99 23.94
C LYS A 469 -17.18 -13.46 24.26
N PHE A 470 -16.52 -12.76 25.18
CA PHE A 470 -15.14 -13.09 25.58
C PHE A 470 -15.08 -14.45 26.30
N PRO A 471 -14.10 -15.32 25.95
CA PRO A 471 -13.91 -16.60 26.65
C PRO A 471 -13.56 -16.37 28.13
N ARG A 472 -14.15 -17.17 29.02
CA ARG A 472 -13.87 -17.10 30.47
C ARG A 472 -12.54 -17.73 30.85
N ASP A 473 -12.18 -18.82 30.17
CA ASP A 473 -10.90 -19.50 30.30
C ASP A 473 -10.15 -19.38 28.98
N MET A 474 -8.94 -18.85 29.06
CA MET A 474 -8.07 -18.70 27.90
C MET A 474 -7.21 -19.93 27.67
N GLN A 475 -6.85 -20.72 28.70
CA GLN A 475 -5.85 -21.78 28.60
C GLN A 475 -6.49 -23.13 28.26
N VAL A 476 -7.16 -23.17 27.11
CA VAL A 476 -7.83 -24.35 26.59
C VAL A 476 -7.40 -24.57 25.15
N ALA A 477 -7.09 -25.81 24.80
CA ALA A 477 -6.72 -26.17 23.44
C ALA A 477 -7.88 -25.85 22.48
N SER A 478 -7.58 -25.14 21.41
CA SER A 478 -8.56 -24.78 20.38
C SER A 478 -8.01 -24.93 18.98
N TRP A 479 -8.93 -25.08 18.03
CA TRP A 479 -8.62 -25.24 16.62
C TRP A 479 -9.47 -24.27 15.80
N ALA A 480 -8.85 -23.72 14.77
CA ALA A 480 -9.48 -22.74 13.89
C ALA A 480 -9.25 -23.07 12.42
N LEU A 481 -10.28 -22.79 11.62
CA LEU A 481 -10.21 -22.70 10.17
C LEU A 481 -10.37 -21.23 9.79
N ILE A 482 -9.31 -20.66 9.23
CA ILE A 482 -9.35 -19.38 8.56
C ILE A 482 -9.74 -19.64 7.11
N CYS A 483 -10.70 -18.89 6.58
CA CYS A 483 -11.12 -18.99 5.18
C CYS A 483 -11.64 -17.64 4.69
N ARG A 484 -11.73 -17.45 3.37
CA ARG A 484 -12.34 -16.26 2.77
C ARG A 484 -13.46 -16.67 1.82
N PRO A 485 -14.68 -16.96 2.32
CA PRO A 485 -15.81 -17.17 1.44
C PRO A 485 -16.13 -15.85 0.72
N ARG A 486 -15.90 -15.83 -0.60
CA ARG A 486 -15.98 -14.63 -1.44
C ARG A 486 -14.91 -13.59 -1.04
N TRP A 487 -15.30 -12.56 -0.27
CA TRP A 487 -14.50 -11.34 -0.10
C TRP A 487 -13.98 -11.10 1.32
N LYS A 488 -14.69 -11.57 2.35
CA LYS A 488 -14.36 -11.29 3.76
C LYS A 488 -13.73 -12.51 4.40
N ALA A 489 -12.54 -12.36 4.97
CA ALA A 489 -11.90 -13.40 5.75
C ALA A 489 -12.73 -13.68 7.01
N GLN A 490 -12.81 -14.96 7.38
CA GLN A 490 -13.57 -15.47 8.51
C GLN A 490 -12.70 -16.46 9.27
N VAL A 491 -12.93 -16.51 10.58
CA VAL A 491 -12.31 -17.46 11.49
C VAL A 491 -13.42 -18.31 12.08
N LEU A 492 -13.39 -19.61 11.78
CA LEU A 492 -14.32 -20.59 12.32
C LEU A 492 -13.61 -21.36 13.43
N VAL A 493 -14.24 -21.44 14.62
CA VAL A 493 -13.84 -22.41 15.63
C VAL A 493 -14.29 -23.78 15.13
N VAL A 494 -13.37 -24.74 15.09
CA VAL A 494 -13.64 -26.10 14.61
C VAL A 494 -13.26 -27.12 15.69
N GLU A 495 -13.89 -28.28 15.62
CA GLU A 495 -13.58 -29.39 16.50
C GLU A 495 -12.21 -30.01 16.17
N ALA A 496 -11.58 -30.66 17.16
CA ALA A 496 -10.27 -31.31 16.98
C ALA A 496 -10.29 -32.36 15.85
N ALA A 497 -11.39 -33.12 15.74
CA ALA A 497 -11.59 -34.12 14.69
C ALA A 497 -11.68 -33.48 13.30
N ALA A 498 -12.48 -32.42 13.16
CA ALA A 498 -12.60 -31.67 11.91
C ALA A 498 -11.26 -31.05 11.47
N HIS A 499 -10.52 -30.47 12.42
CA HIS A 499 -9.19 -29.93 12.16
C HIS A 499 -8.22 -31.03 11.71
N ALA A 500 -8.21 -32.20 12.37
CA ALA A 500 -7.37 -33.32 11.97
C ALA A 500 -7.63 -33.77 10.53
N ALA A 501 -8.91 -33.85 10.11
CA ALA A 501 -9.28 -34.14 8.74
C ALA A 501 -8.73 -33.10 7.75
N LEU A 502 -8.93 -31.81 8.04
CA LEU A 502 -8.47 -30.71 7.17
C LEU A 502 -6.94 -30.68 7.05
N VAL A 503 -6.19 -31.04 8.12
CA VAL A 503 -4.73 -31.16 8.06
C VAL A 503 -4.31 -32.27 7.08
N MET A 504 -4.99 -33.42 7.08
CA MET A 504 -4.70 -34.50 6.11
C MET A 504 -4.95 -34.03 4.68
N LEU A 505 -6.04 -33.31 4.43
CA LEU A 505 -6.35 -32.73 3.11
C LEU A 505 -5.32 -31.67 2.69
N GLN A 506 -4.89 -30.79 3.62
CA GLN A 506 -3.85 -29.80 3.35
C GLN A 506 -2.51 -30.43 2.97
N GLN A 507 -2.20 -31.61 3.52
CA GLN A 507 -1.02 -32.42 3.18
C GLN A 507 -1.20 -33.24 1.89
N GLY A 508 -2.32 -33.08 1.19
CA GLY A 508 -2.62 -33.75 -0.06
C GLY A 508 -3.02 -35.22 0.09
N GLN A 509 -3.40 -35.68 1.29
CA GLN A 509 -3.89 -37.04 1.52
C GLN A 509 -5.28 -37.27 0.91
N SER A 510 -5.70 -38.54 0.82
CA SER A 510 -7.04 -38.88 0.33
C SER A 510 -8.11 -38.50 1.35
N PHE A 511 -9.34 -38.36 0.87
CA PHE A 511 -10.49 -38.08 1.72
C PHE A 511 -10.71 -39.17 2.76
N GLY A 512 -10.53 -40.45 2.39
CA GLY A 512 -10.58 -41.57 3.34
C GLY A 512 -9.59 -41.42 4.50
N ALA A 513 -8.33 -41.07 4.22
CA ALA A 513 -7.34 -40.82 5.26
C ALA A 513 -7.70 -39.62 6.16
N ALA A 514 -8.36 -38.60 5.60
CA ALA A 514 -8.88 -37.48 6.38
C ALA A 514 -10.04 -37.89 7.28
N LEU A 515 -10.93 -38.79 6.83
CA LEU A 515 -12.00 -39.36 7.65
C LEU A 515 -11.45 -40.23 8.77
N ASP A 516 -10.47 -41.09 8.48
CA ASP A 516 -9.81 -41.93 9.48
C ASP A 516 -9.23 -41.06 10.60
N ALA A 517 -8.49 -40.00 10.25
CA ALA A 517 -7.94 -39.05 11.22
C ALA A 517 -9.00 -38.32 12.05
N ALA A 518 -10.19 -38.06 11.49
CA ALA A 518 -11.31 -37.47 12.21
C ALA A 518 -11.92 -38.46 13.21
N PHE A 519 -12.24 -39.67 12.75
CA PHE A 519 -12.88 -40.71 13.57
C PHE A 519 -11.96 -41.25 14.67
N GLU A 520 -10.64 -41.24 14.47
CA GLU A 520 -9.66 -41.53 15.52
C GLU A 520 -9.72 -40.52 16.68
N ARG A 521 -10.07 -39.27 16.39
CA ARG A 521 -10.21 -38.19 17.39
C ARG A 521 -11.57 -38.18 18.04
N ASP A 522 -12.62 -38.41 17.25
CA ASP A 522 -14.00 -38.49 17.71
C ASP A 522 -14.78 -39.57 16.92
N PRO A 523 -15.07 -40.73 17.53
CA PRO A 523 -15.90 -41.76 16.90
C PRO A 523 -17.32 -41.29 16.53
N ALA A 524 -17.80 -40.20 17.12
CA ALA A 524 -19.11 -39.61 16.83
C ALA A 524 -19.06 -38.48 15.78
N PHE A 525 -17.93 -38.31 15.07
CA PHE A 525 -17.73 -37.24 14.09
C PHE A 525 -18.85 -37.18 13.04
N ASP A 526 -19.60 -36.07 13.02
CA ASP A 526 -20.66 -35.82 12.04
C ASP A 526 -20.06 -35.30 10.72
N LEU A 527 -19.66 -36.25 9.86
CA LEU A 527 -19.15 -35.96 8.52
C LEU A 527 -20.11 -35.07 7.71
N ALA A 528 -21.42 -35.33 7.79
CA ALA A 528 -22.39 -34.62 6.96
C ALA A 528 -22.48 -33.14 7.35
N ALA A 529 -22.45 -32.82 8.65
CA ALA A 529 -22.42 -31.45 9.14
C ALA A 529 -21.13 -30.71 8.74
N HIS A 530 -19.97 -31.33 8.94
CA HIS A 530 -18.68 -30.73 8.63
C HIS A 530 -18.51 -30.51 7.12
N LEU A 531 -18.91 -31.47 6.29
CA LEU A 531 -18.86 -31.34 4.84
C LEU A 531 -19.77 -30.21 4.34
N ARG A 532 -20.99 -30.06 4.89
CA ARG A 532 -21.86 -28.92 4.60
C ARG A 532 -21.19 -27.60 4.95
N GLN A 533 -20.52 -27.52 6.10
CA GLN A 533 -19.79 -26.31 6.51
C GLN A 533 -18.63 -26.01 5.56
N TRP A 534 -17.83 -27.00 5.18
CA TRP A 534 -16.68 -26.82 4.27
C TRP A 534 -17.13 -26.37 2.88
N LEU A 535 -18.21 -26.95 2.34
CA LEU A 535 -18.79 -26.52 1.06
C LEU A 535 -19.36 -25.10 1.14
N ALA A 536 -20.10 -24.76 2.20
CA ALA A 536 -20.66 -23.42 2.38
C ALA A 536 -19.58 -22.32 2.45
N HIS A 537 -18.39 -22.64 2.95
CA HIS A 537 -17.25 -21.73 3.02
C HIS A 537 -16.25 -21.91 1.87
N ALA A 538 -16.61 -22.71 0.85
CA ALA A 538 -15.81 -23.02 -0.32
C ALA A 538 -14.42 -23.61 -0.01
N VAL A 539 -14.22 -24.25 1.15
CA VAL A 539 -12.92 -24.68 1.71
C VAL A 539 -12.19 -25.66 0.80
N LEU A 540 -12.91 -26.52 0.09
CA LEU A 540 -12.36 -27.62 -0.71
C LEU A 540 -12.31 -27.26 -2.21
N LEU A 541 -11.19 -27.64 -2.83
CA LEU A 541 -10.95 -27.65 -4.27
C LEU A 541 -10.85 -29.09 -4.78
N ALA A 542 -11.26 -29.31 -6.03
CA ALA A 542 -11.50 -30.62 -6.64
C ALA A 542 -10.26 -31.34 -7.18
#